data_AF-A0A8B6XN54-F1
#
_entry.id   AF-A0A8B6XN54-F1
#
_cell.length_a   1.000
_cell.length_b   1.000
_cell.length_c   1.000
_cell.angle_alpha   90.00
_cell.angle_beta   90.00
_cell.angle_gamma   90.00
#
_symmetry.space_group_name_H-M   'P 1'
#
loop_
_entity.id
_entity.type
_entity.pdbx_description
1 polymer ?
#
loop_
_entity_poly.entity_id
_entity_poly.type
_entity_poly.pdbx_seq_one_letter_code
_entity_poly.pdbx_strand_id
1 'polypeptide(L)'
;MILQHVFSVVTDSSHTAALTKHASILSHMFTIAENNGITVPLFNPAQVQGGMSNELYIKEYAAALFKQAFPHLQHPQIKLFVQGLFDLDQNIAQFKEHLRDFLVQIKEFQGEDCSDLYLDEREQQLRIAQEEKRKRQKDVPGILNPHEIGEEMQDDLTI
;
A
#
# COMPACT_ATOMS: atom_id res chain seq x y z
N MET A 1 -15.52 -6.16 -2.97
CA MET A 1 -16.37 -5.23 -3.76
C MET A 1 -15.91 -3.77 -3.69
N ILE A 2 -15.76 -3.13 -2.51
CA ILE A 2 -15.41 -1.69 -2.46
C ILE A 2 -14.03 -1.38 -3.06
N LEU A 3 -12.98 -2.12 -2.70
CA LEU A 3 -11.63 -1.97 -3.28
C LEU A 3 -11.64 -2.08 -4.81
N GLN A 4 -12.34 -3.09 -5.34
CA GLN A 4 -12.46 -3.31 -6.78
C GLN A 4 -13.17 -2.14 -7.49
N HIS A 5 -14.26 -1.62 -6.91
CA HIS A 5 -14.96 -0.46 -7.49
C HIS A 5 -14.11 0.81 -7.45
N VAL A 6 -13.45 1.07 -6.32
CA VAL A 6 -12.61 2.27 -6.20
C VAL A 6 -11.40 2.17 -7.13
N PHE A 7 -10.79 0.99 -7.28
CA PHE A 7 -9.73 0.79 -8.26
C PHE A 7 -10.22 0.96 -9.70
N SER A 8 -11.39 0.40 -10.04
CA SER A 8 -11.98 0.57 -11.37
C SER A 8 -12.20 2.05 -11.73
N VAL A 9 -12.61 2.88 -10.76
CA VAL A 9 -12.82 4.32 -10.95
C VAL A 9 -11.50 5.10 -11.00
N VAL A 10 -10.53 4.73 -10.16
CA VAL A 10 -9.20 5.36 -10.17
C VAL A 10 -8.44 5.06 -11.46
N THR A 11 -8.65 3.87 -12.05
CA THR A 11 -8.09 3.50 -13.35
C THR A 11 -8.80 4.10 -14.55
N ASP A 12 -9.97 4.72 -14.35
CA ASP A 12 -10.70 5.43 -15.41
C ASP A 12 -10.20 6.87 -15.55
N SER A 13 -9.50 7.14 -16.65
CA SER A 13 -8.93 8.45 -16.97
C SER A 13 -9.95 9.57 -17.17
N SER A 14 -11.25 9.25 -17.25
CA SER A 14 -12.33 10.21 -17.45
C SER A 14 -12.66 11.03 -16.20
N HIS A 15 -12.11 10.66 -15.03
CA HIS A 15 -12.47 11.23 -13.72
C HIS A 15 -11.30 11.84 -12.93
N THR A 16 -10.32 12.44 -13.60
CA THR A 16 -9.18 13.14 -12.95
C THR A 16 -9.60 14.21 -11.94
N ALA A 17 -10.75 14.87 -12.14
CA ALA A 17 -11.33 15.83 -11.20
C ALA A 17 -11.81 15.20 -9.88
N ALA A 18 -12.15 13.91 -9.89
CA ALA A 18 -12.58 13.15 -8.70
C ALA A 18 -11.42 12.40 -8.02
N LEU A 19 -10.24 12.34 -8.65
CA LEU A 19 -9.08 11.58 -8.17
C LEU A 19 -8.68 11.95 -6.74
N THR A 20 -8.80 13.23 -6.35
CA THR A 20 -8.52 13.65 -4.97
C THR A 20 -9.45 12.98 -3.96
N LYS A 21 -10.74 12.87 -4.25
CA LYS A 21 -11.72 12.24 -3.36
C LYS A 21 -11.51 10.73 -3.29
N HIS A 22 -11.27 10.09 -4.42
CA HIS A 22 -10.97 8.64 -4.46
C HIS A 22 -9.65 8.31 -3.76
N ALA A 23 -8.62 9.13 -3.94
CA ALA A 23 -7.36 8.99 -3.25
C ALA A 23 -7.53 9.09 -1.73
N SER A 24 -8.30 10.07 -1.23
CA SER A 24 -8.58 10.18 0.21
C SER A 24 -9.37 8.98 0.76
N ILE A 25 -10.32 8.44 0.00
CA ILE A 25 -11.06 7.23 0.40
C ILE A 25 -10.12 6.03 0.47
N LEU A 26 -9.29 5.81 -0.56
CA LEU A 26 -8.32 4.71 -0.58
C LEU A 26 -7.31 4.82 0.55
N SER A 27 -6.70 5.99 0.73
CA SER A 27 -5.75 6.27 1.81
C SER A 27 -6.37 5.93 3.17
N HIS A 28 -7.59 6.41 3.46
CA HIS A 28 -8.29 6.05 4.70
C HIS A 28 -8.58 4.55 4.83
N MET A 29 -8.99 3.87 3.76
CA MET A 29 -9.23 2.43 3.80
C MET A 29 -7.97 1.63 4.12
N PHE A 30 -6.83 1.99 3.51
CA PHE A 30 -5.56 1.34 3.77
C PHE A 30 -5.04 1.62 5.19
N THR A 31 -5.22 2.84 5.68
CA THR A 31 -4.89 3.19 7.08
C THR A 31 -5.68 2.37 8.10
N ILE A 32 -6.98 2.16 7.86
CA ILE A 32 -7.81 1.33 8.74
C ILE A 32 -7.37 -0.14 8.70
N ALA A 33 -6.99 -0.62 7.51
CA ALA A 33 -6.51 -1.98 7.32
C ALA A 33 -5.15 -2.23 8.01
N GLU A 34 -4.26 -1.24 7.98
CA GLU A 34 -2.92 -1.35 8.58
C GLU A 34 -2.95 -1.21 10.11
N ASN A 35 -3.71 -0.26 10.66
CA ASN A 35 -3.76 0.00 12.10
C ASN A 35 -4.59 -1.04 12.90
N ASN A 36 -4.79 -2.25 12.37
CA ASN A 36 -5.65 -3.29 12.96
C ASN A 36 -7.08 -2.81 13.28
N GLY A 37 -7.57 -1.78 12.58
CA GLY A 37 -8.95 -1.30 12.72
C GLY A 37 -9.99 -2.37 12.33
N ILE A 38 -9.54 -3.40 11.60
CA ILE A 38 -10.32 -4.58 11.27
C ILE A 38 -9.84 -5.73 12.16
N THR A 39 -10.58 -5.99 13.24
CA THR A 39 -10.27 -7.03 14.24
C THR A 39 -10.76 -8.43 13.84
N VAL A 40 -11.58 -8.52 12.79
CA VAL A 40 -12.10 -9.78 12.27
C VAL A 40 -11.28 -10.20 11.05
N PRO A 41 -10.87 -11.48 10.92
CA PRO A 41 -10.17 -11.97 9.73
C PRO A 41 -10.98 -11.73 8.45
N LEU A 42 -10.37 -11.08 7.46
CA LEU A 42 -10.97 -10.88 6.12
C LEU A 42 -10.80 -12.11 5.22
N PHE A 43 -9.96 -13.04 5.63
CA PHE A 43 -9.69 -14.31 4.96
C PHE A 43 -10.34 -15.46 5.73
N ASN A 44 -10.51 -16.60 5.07
CA ASN A 44 -10.97 -17.81 5.74
C ASN A 44 -9.79 -18.45 6.49
N PRO A 45 -9.76 -18.44 7.84
CA PRO A 45 -8.64 -18.99 8.60
C PRO A 45 -8.48 -20.51 8.44
N ALA A 46 -9.50 -21.22 7.94
CA ALA A 46 -9.39 -22.64 7.63
C ALA A 46 -8.67 -22.92 6.30
N GLN A 47 -8.55 -21.93 5.42
CA GLN A 47 -7.92 -22.07 4.09
C GLN A 47 -6.49 -21.53 4.05
N VAL A 48 -6.10 -20.75 5.06
CA VAL A 48 -4.81 -20.08 5.13
C VAL A 48 -4.03 -20.65 6.30
N GLN A 49 -2.88 -21.27 6.02
CA GLN A 49 -1.96 -21.75 7.04
C GLN A 49 -0.83 -20.74 7.28
N GLY A 50 -0.60 -20.37 8.53
CA GLY A 50 0.39 -19.36 8.92
C GLY A 50 -0.27 -18.03 9.30
N GLY A 51 0.41 -17.24 10.13
CA GLY A 51 -0.09 -15.99 10.74
C GLY A 51 -0.35 -14.85 9.75
N MET A 52 -1.27 -15.06 8.81
CA MET A 52 -1.69 -14.08 7.83
C MET A 52 -2.40 -12.94 8.54
N SER A 53 -1.90 -11.72 8.34
CA SER A 53 -2.56 -10.51 8.81
C SER A 53 -3.60 -10.04 7.78
N ASN A 54 -4.58 -9.26 8.24
CA ASN A 54 -5.54 -8.60 7.35
C ASN A 54 -4.84 -7.68 6.34
N GLU A 55 -3.77 -7.02 6.77
CA GLU A 55 -2.92 -6.20 5.91
C GLU A 55 -2.31 -7.03 4.76
N LEU A 56 -1.65 -8.15 5.09
CA LEU A 56 -1.02 -9.02 4.09
C LEU A 56 -2.05 -9.57 3.11
N TYR A 57 -3.23 -9.96 3.60
CA TYR A 57 -4.33 -10.41 2.76
C TYR A 57 -4.81 -9.34 1.79
N ILE A 58 -4.98 -8.10 2.24
CA ILE A 58 -5.39 -7.00 1.36
C ILE A 58 -4.30 -6.70 0.32
N LYS A 59 -3.02 -6.74 0.69
CA LYS A 59 -1.90 -6.56 -0.25
C LYS A 59 -1.92 -7.62 -1.35
N GLU A 60 -2.04 -8.90 -0.99
CA GLU A 60 -2.11 -9.99 -1.97
C GLU A 60 -3.36 -9.91 -2.85
N TYR A 61 -4.51 -9.61 -2.25
CA TYR A 61 -5.77 -9.46 -2.99
C TYR A 61 -5.72 -8.29 -3.98
N ALA A 62 -5.18 -7.13 -3.56
CA ALA A 62 -4.99 -5.98 -4.44
C ALA A 62 -4.01 -6.30 -5.59
N ALA A 63 -2.89 -6.98 -5.29
CA ALA A 63 -1.94 -7.38 -6.32
C ALA A 63 -2.56 -8.34 -7.36
N ALA A 64 -3.37 -9.30 -6.91
CA ALA A 64 -4.10 -10.20 -7.79
C ALA A 64 -5.11 -9.46 -8.69
N LEU A 65 -5.85 -8.50 -8.14
CA LEU A 65 -6.77 -7.65 -8.90
C LEU A 65 -6.04 -6.85 -9.99
N PHE A 66 -4.91 -6.22 -9.66
CA PHE A 66 -4.11 -5.48 -10.64
C PHE A 66 -3.52 -6.40 -11.71
N LYS A 67 -3.09 -7.61 -11.35
CA LYS A 67 -2.57 -8.56 -12.34
C LYS A 67 -3.64 -9.02 -13.31
N GLN A 68 -4.88 -9.19 -12.84
CA GLN A 68 -6.02 -9.53 -13.69
C GLN A 68 -6.42 -8.37 -14.61
N ALA A 69 -6.43 -7.13 -14.10
CA ALA A 69 -6.80 -5.94 -14.88
C ALA A 69 -5.71 -5.52 -15.88
N PHE A 70 -4.44 -5.67 -15.51
CA PHE A 70 -3.28 -5.25 -16.29
C PHE A 70 -2.29 -6.42 -16.44
N PRO A 71 -2.62 -7.44 -17.25
CA PRO A 71 -1.80 -8.64 -17.39
C PRO A 71 -0.39 -8.36 -17.92
N HIS A 72 -0.20 -7.24 -18.61
CA HIS A 72 1.09 -6.77 -19.14
C HIS A 72 2.05 -6.26 -18.06
N LEU A 73 1.56 -5.83 -16.90
CA LEU A 73 2.44 -5.38 -15.83
C LEU A 73 3.20 -6.56 -15.21
N GLN A 74 4.47 -6.32 -14.92
CA GLN A 74 5.29 -7.32 -14.24
C GLN A 74 4.86 -7.48 -12.77
N HIS A 75 5.00 -8.69 -12.24
CA HIS A 75 4.60 -8.99 -10.86
C HIS A 75 5.35 -8.13 -9.80
N PRO A 76 6.67 -7.87 -9.92
CA PRO A 76 7.37 -6.97 -9.01
C PRO A 76 6.83 -5.53 -9.02
N GLN A 77 6.48 -5.01 -10.21
CA GLN A 77 5.93 -3.67 -10.37
C GLN A 77 4.59 -3.51 -9.63
N ILE A 78 3.72 -4.52 -9.76
CA ILE A 78 2.43 -4.55 -9.07
C ILE A 78 2.65 -4.60 -7.55
N LYS A 79 3.58 -5.42 -7.08
CA LYS A 79 3.91 -5.51 -5.65
C LYS A 79 4.42 -4.19 -5.08
N LEU A 80 5.36 -3.54 -5.77
CA LEU A 80 5.88 -2.23 -5.38
C LEU A 80 4.78 -1.16 -5.36
N PHE A 81 3.92 -1.16 -6.38
CA PHE A 81 2.80 -0.23 -6.43
C PHE A 81 1.86 -0.42 -5.22
N VAL A 82 1.43 -1.65 -4.96
CA VAL A 82 0.55 -1.98 -3.83
C VAL A 82 1.20 -1.65 -2.50
N GLN A 83 2.49 -1.99 -2.32
CA GLN A 83 3.24 -1.63 -1.11
C GLN A 83 3.25 -0.11 -0.89
N GLY A 84 3.51 0.67 -1.94
CA GLY A 84 3.47 2.14 -1.85
C GLY A 84 2.10 2.72 -1.53
N LEU A 85 0.99 2.03 -1.84
CA LEU A 85 -0.33 2.47 -1.36
C LEU A 85 -0.44 2.42 0.16
N PHE A 86 0.23 1.47 0.82
CA PHE A 86 0.27 1.41 2.28
C PHE A 86 1.28 2.41 2.84
N ASP A 87 2.48 2.51 2.27
CA ASP A 87 3.53 3.40 2.81
C ASP A 87 3.16 4.89 2.71
N LEU A 88 2.36 5.27 1.70
CA LEU A 88 1.97 6.66 1.44
C LEU A 88 0.57 7.01 1.95
N ASP A 89 -0.13 6.07 2.60
CA ASP A 89 -1.53 6.24 3.02
C ASP A 89 -1.76 7.41 3.99
N GLN A 90 -0.74 7.86 4.74
CA GLN A 90 -0.79 9.02 5.64
C GLN A 90 -0.52 10.36 4.94
N ASN A 91 -0.04 10.34 3.68
CA ASN A 91 0.30 11.52 2.92
C ASN A 91 -0.47 11.58 1.60
N ILE A 92 -1.66 12.19 1.64
CA ILE A 92 -2.55 12.31 0.47
C ILE A 92 -1.84 12.93 -0.75
N ALA A 93 -0.89 13.86 -0.56
CA ALA A 93 -0.18 14.46 -1.68
C ALA A 93 0.70 13.44 -2.41
N GLN A 94 1.56 12.72 -1.67
CA GLN A 94 2.41 11.67 -2.23
C GLN A 94 1.61 10.47 -2.72
N PHE A 95 0.54 10.07 -2.01
CA PHE A 95 -0.36 9.00 -2.43
C PHE A 95 -1.01 9.31 -3.79
N LYS A 96 -1.46 10.55 -3.99
CA LYS A 96 -2.01 11.00 -5.27
C LYS A 96 -0.98 11.00 -6.39
N GLU A 97 0.25 11.38 -6.10
CA GLU A 97 1.35 11.36 -7.06
C GLU A 97 1.68 9.93 -7.47
N HIS A 98 1.89 9.03 -6.51
CA HIS A 98 2.13 7.60 -6.74
C HIS A 98 1.00 6.93 -7.55
N LEU A 99 -0.26 7.30 -7.29
CA LEU A 99 -1.39 6.87 -8.10
C LEU A 99 -1.30 7.40 -9.54
N ARG A 100 -0.99 8.68 -9.73
CA ARG A 100 -0.88 9.29 -11.08
C ARG A 100 0.25 8.64 -11.88
N ASP A 101 1.40 8.44 -11.27
CA ASP A 101 2.57 7.84 -11.92
C ASP A 101 2.26 6.42 -12.36
N PHE A 102 1.58 5.65 -11.52
CA PHE A 102 1.10 4.32 -11.90
C PHE A 102 0.10 4.37 -13.06
N LEU A 103 -0.83 5.35 -13.06
CA LEU A 103 -1.78 5.54 -14.16
C LEU A 103 -1.11 6.00 -15.48
N VAL A 104 0.02 6.68 -15.41
CA VAL A 104 0.84 7.02 -16.58
C VAL A 104 1.59 5.78 -17.06
N GLN A 105 2.24 5.03 -16.14
CA GLN A 105 2.97 3.80 -16.43
C GLN A 105 2.10 2.76 -17.17
N ILE A 106 0.86 2.53 -16.74
CA ILE A 106 -0.08 1.61 -17.43
C ILE A 106 -0.50 2.08 -18.83
N LYS A 107 -0.40 3.39 -19.11
CA LYS A 107 -0.73 3.97 -20.42
C LYS A 107 0.47 3.97 -21.36
N GLU A 108 1.66 4.27 -20.84
CA GLU A 108 2.92 4.28 -21.59
C GLU A 108 3.32 2.87 -22.05
N PHE A 109 2.94 1.83 -21.32
CA PHE A 109 3.18 0.44 -21.70
C PHE A 109 2.34 -0.06 -22.91
N GLN A 110 1.50 0.79 -23.51
CA GLN A 110 1.01 0.55 -24.87
C GLN A 110 2.07 0.86 -25.95
N GLY A 111 3.26 1.34 -25.57
CA GLY A 111 4.30 1.84 -26.47
C GLY A 111 5.72 1.28 -26.30
N GLU A 112 6.30 1.18 -25.10
CA GLU A 112 7.75 0.82 -24.95
C GLU A 112 8.16 0.33 -23.54
N ASP A 113 9.19 -0.52 -23.48
CA ASP A 113 9.66 -1.24 -22.28
C ASP A 113 10.90 -0.56 -21.66
N CYS A 114 10.70 0.44 -20.80
CA CYS A 114 11.77 1.09 -19.99
C CYS A 114 11.57 0.92 -18.48
N SER A 115 10.67 0.02 -18.07
CA SER A 115 10.13 0.03 -16.71
C SER A 115 11.03 -0.59 -15.64
N ASP A 116 12.04 -1.38 -16.02
CA ASP A 116 12.99 -1.97 -15.06
C ASP A 116 13.96 -0.96 -14.44
N LEU A 117 14.36 0.09 -15.16
CA LEU A 117 15.37 1.05 -14.68
C LEU A 117 14.87 1.92 -13.50
N TYR A 118 13.55 2.11 -13.38
CA TYR A 118 12.94 2.95 -12.35
C TYR A 118 12.52 2.18 -11.09
N LEU A 119 12.65 0.84 -11.07
CA LEU A 119 12.16 0.04 -9.95
C LEU A 119 12.97 0.24 -8.68
N ASP A 120 14.30 0.21 -8.78
CA ASP A 120 15.19 0.37 -7.62
C ASP A 120 15.03 1.74 -6.97
N GLU A 121 14.92 2.81 -7.79
CA GLU A 121 14.76 4.18 -7.28
C GLU A 121 13.40 4.35 -6.58
N ARG A 122 12.33 3.77 -7.15
CA ARG A 122 11.00 3.79 -6.53
C ARG A 122 10.97 2.99 -5.24
N GLU A 123 11.63 1.82 -5.20
CA GLU A 123 11.73 1.02 -3.98
C GLU A 123 12.44 1.81 -2.86
N GLN A 124 13.53 2.50 -3.18
CA GLN A 124 14.24 3.34 -2.21
C GLN A 124 13.37 4.48 -1.68
N GLN A 125 12.60 5.16 -2.55
CA GLN A 125 11.68 6.22 -2.12
C GLN A 125 10.59 5.68 -1.18
N LEU A 126 9.99 4.52 -1.48
CA LEU A 126 8.98 3.90 -0.63
C LEU A 126 9.56 3.48 0.72
N ARG A 127 10.78 2.96 0.75
CA ARG A 127 11.48 2.63 2.00
C ARG A 127 11.68 3.86 2.89
N ILE A 128 12.09 4.99 2.32
CA ILE A 128 12.24 6.25 3.05
C ILE A 128 10.88 6.70 3.60
N ALA A 129 9.84 6.68 2.77
CA ALA A 129 8.49 7.05 3.19
C ALA A 129 7.96 6.15 4.32
N GLN A 130 8.24 4.84 4.26
CA GLN A 130 7.89 3.90 5.32
C GLN A 130 8.62 4.21 6.63
N GLU A 131 9.89 4.60 6.57
CA GLU A 131 10.65 5.00 7.75
C GLU A 131 10.15 6.32 8.36
N GLU A 132 9.83 7.31 7.51
CA GLU A 132 9.21 8.57 7.95
C GLU A 132 7.84 8.35 8.59
N LYS A 133 7.04 7.46 7.99
CA LYS A 133 5.74 7.04 8.54
C LYS A 133 5.91 6.39 9.91
N ARG A 134 6.86 5.47 10.05
CA ARG A 134 7.19 4.82 11.33
C ARG A 134 7.63 5.84 12.39
N LYS A 135 8.48 6.82 12.02
CA LYS A 135 8.90 7.90 12.94
C LYS A 135 7.70 8.71 13.45
N ARG A 136 6.82 9.15 12.55
CA ARG A 136 5.59 9.88 12.94
C ARG A 136 4.67 9.07 13.83
N GLN A 137 4.54 7.77 13.59
CA GLN A 137 3.73 6.89 14.45
C GLN A 137 4.33 6.74 15.87
N LYS A 138 5.67 6.71 15.99
CA LYS A 138 6.38 6.66 17.29
C LYS A 138 6.22 7.96 18.10
N ASP A 139 6.05 9.10 17.43
CA ASP A 139 5.93 10.41 18.08
C ASP A 139 4.52 10.74 18.60
N VAL A 140 3.50 9.91 18.33
CA VAL A 140 2.11 10.15 18.77
C VAL A 140 1.77 9.25 19.97
N PRO A 141 1.64 9.82 21.19
CA PRO A 141 1.25 9.06 22.38
C PRO A 141 -0.16 8.46 22.20
N GLY A 142 -0.27 7.13 22.28
CA GLY A 142 -1.54 6.39 22.23
C GLY A 142 -1.88 5.70 20.90
N ILE A 143 -1.06 5.82 19.85
CA ILE A 143 -1.21 5.06 18.58
C ILE A 143 -0.49 3.70 18.63
N LEU A 144 0.57 3.58 19.43
CA LEU A 144 1.22 2.29 19.71
C LEU A 144 0.51 1.59 20.87
N ASN A 145 0.11 0.34 20.63
CA ASN A 145 -0.46 -0.52 21.66
C ASN A 145 0.61 -0.80 22.73
N PRO A 146 0.35 -0.60 24.03
CA PRO A 146 1.33 -0.82 25.12
C PRO A 146 1.97 -2.22 25.14
N HIS A 147 1.36 -3.19 24.47
CA HIS A 147 1.86 -4.56 24.34
C HIS A 147 2.95 -4.75 23.27
N GLU A 148 3.21 -3.78 22.39
CA GLU A 148 4.32 -3.82 21.41
C GLU A 148 5.59 -3.11 21.92
N ILE A 149 5.50 -2.38 23.04
CA ILE A 149 6.62 -1.63 23.64
C ILE A 149 7.61 -2.58 24.35
N GLY A 150 7.22 -3.84 24.58
CA GLY A 150 7.99 -4.80 25.37
C GLY A 150 9.13 -5.53 24.65
N GLU A 151 9.15 -5.57 23.31
CA GLU A 151 10.11 -6.43 22.59
C GLU A 151 11.29 -5.72 21.91
N GLU A 152 11.28 -4.38 21.77
CA GLU A 152 12.40 -3.63 21.16
C GLU A 152 13.29 -2.84 22.16
N MET A 153 13.04 -2.92 23.47
CA MET A 153 13.89 -2.25 24.49
C MET A 153 14.84 -3.18 25.25
N GLN A 154 14.94 -4.46 24.88
CA GLN A 154 15.75 -5.43 25.64
C GLN A 154 17.07 -5.85 24.95
N ASP A 155 17.47 -5.23 23.84
CA ASP A 155 18.73 -5.57 23.14
C ASP A 155 19.79 -4.45 23.16
N ASP A 156 19.69 -3.48 24.06
CA ASP A 156 20.73 -2.45 24.26
C ASP A 156 21.17 -2.31 25.73
N LEU A 157 21.20 -3.43 26.45
CA LEU A 157 21.84 -3.51 27.76
C LEU A 157 22.59 -4.84 27.95
N THR A 158 23.64 -5.05 27.16
CA THR A 158 24.72 -5.94 27.60
C THR A 158 25.97 -5.07 27.81
N ILE A 159 26.30 -4.93 29.11
CA ILE A 159 27.53 -4.36 29.67
C ILE A 159 28.76 -5.06 29.09
#